data_AF-A0A956CZ33-F1
#
_entry.id   AF-A0A956CZ33-F1
#
_cell.length_a   1.000
_cell.length_b   1.000
_cell.length_c   1.000
_cell.angle_alpha   90.00
_cell.angle_beta   90.00
_cell.angle_gamma   90.00
#
_symmetry.space_group_name_H-M   'P 1'
#
loop_
_entity.id
_entity.type
_entity.pdbx_description
1 polymer ?
#
loop_
_entity_poly.entity_id
_entity_poly.type
_entity_poly.pdbx_seq_one_letter_code
_entity_poly.pdbx_strand_id
1 'polypeptide(L)'
;MRFPHCPRIAIALNLLLVLATLAGCEGCGCTPTNPDAPPPPYNLGLVPTALDIAWPTEPMVDREVVVRDPEELINGYFESNTTLRVTVDVDELIIDADDVVVAPEQGVRIQTLRILRGRERLRFEGGSYGKVIFEPPHILVTDDGGFMADGMIEDVLFDSVVVDDGSPAMAVRARRVAVLHSYLSSNSMAFFVGDTTPIPSTDIIVADCVLESAGSGSTLVLNQVDRAVVVDNWITNPVSFGYVVSGESDLTFARENILLGGGASIGDWPGSDVARAWFLVNRIYHTAQLFGFDPDQIEELHLAANTIYSDRVTCAWCGPVVPERWNVTANTVRPYEMPPAVPERP
;
A
#
# COMPACT_ATOMS: atom_id res chain seq x y z
N MET A 1 -10.98 -30.05 -50.93
CA MET A 1 -12.16 -30.00 -50.06
C MET A 1 -11.74 -29.38 -48.75
N ARG A 2 -12.11 -28.12 -48.52
CA ARG A 2 -11.77 -27.34 -47.33
C ARG A 2 -12.97 -27.36 -46.39
N PHE A 3 -12.79 -27.85 -45.17
CA PHE A 3 -13.76 -27.65 -44.09
C PHE A 3 -13.54 -26.28 -43.44
N PRO A 4 -14.59 -25.52 -43.09
CA PRO A 4 -14.44 -24.27 -42.38
C PRO A 4 -14.20 -24.54 -40.89
N HIS A 5 -13.09 -24.03 -40.34
CA HIS A 5 -12.88 -23.98 -38.89
C HIS A 5 -13.70 -22.83 -38.31
N CYS A 6 -14.64 -23.19 -37.45
CA CYS A 6 -15.53 -22.28 -36.73
C CYS A 6 -14.92 -22.01 -35.33
N PRO A 7 -14.47 -20.79 -34.99
CA PRO A 7 -13.76 -20.51 -33.74
C PRO A 7 -14.70 -20.23 -32.55
N ARG A 8 -15.97 -20.66 -32.61
CA ARG A 8 -17.01 -20.28 -31.63
C ARG A 8 -17.32 -21.32 -30.55
N ILE A 9 -16.69 -22.50 -30.60
CA ILE A 9 -17.00 -23.61 -29.67
C ILE A 9 -16.08 -23.59 -28.42
N ALA A 10 -14.85 -23.08 -28.53
CA ALA A 10 -13.92 -23.01 -27.39
C ALA A 10 -14.26 -21.91 -26.37
N ILE A 11 -14.92 -20.83 -26.80
CA ILE A 11 -15.35 -19.73 -25.92
C ILE A 11 -16.60 -20.10 -25.13
N ALA A 12 -17.49 -20.94 -25.69
CA ALA A 12 -18.69 -21.41 -25.00
C ALA A 12 -18.38 -22.42 -23.88
N LEU A 13 -17.31 -23.21 -24.00
CA LEU A 13 -16.95 -24.21 -22.97
C LEU A 13 -16.30 -23.58 -21.73
N ASN A 14 -15.51 -22.51 -21.88
CA ASN A 14 -14.96 -21.76 -20.74
C ASN A 14 -16.03 -20.92 -20.02
N LEU A 15 -17.04 -20.41 -20.74
CA LEU A 15 -18.15 -19.70 -20.10
C LEU A 15 -19.06 -20.65 -19.30
N LEU A 16 -19.25 -21.90 -19.76
CA LEU A 16 -20.05 -22.90 -19.03
C LEU A 16 -19.34 -23.46 -17.80
N LEU A 17 -18.00 -23.53 -17.80
CA LEU A 17 -17.25 -23.94 -16.60
C LEU A 17 -17.24 -22.85 -15.52
N VAL A 18 -17.28 -21.57 -15.92
CA VAL A 18 -17.43 -20.42 -15.00
C VAL A 18 -18.87 -20.28 -14.49
N LEU A 19 -19.88 -20.66 -15.28
CA LEU A 19 -21.28 -20.64 -14.85
C LEU A 19 -21.67 -21.85 -13.96
N ALA A 20 -20.99 -22.99 -14.10
CA ALA A 20 -21.24 -24.17 -13.25
C ALA A 20 -20.62 -24.07 -11.85
N THR A 21 -19.64 -23.18 -11.63
CA THR A 21 -19.15 -22.83 -10.28
C THR A 21 -19.98 -21.74 -9.59
N LEU A 22 -20.89 -21.08 -10.32
CA LEU A 22 -21.78 -20.02 -9.81
C LEU A 22 -23.21 -20.50 -9.49
N ALA A 23 -23.56 -21.76 -9.79
CA ALA A 23 -24.88 -22.33 -9.52
C ALA A 23 -25.02 -22.99 -8.12
N GLY A 24 -24.34 -22.41 -7.12
CA GLY A 24 -24.37 -22.87 -5.73
C GLY A 24 -24.92 -21.84 -4.73
N CYS A 25 -25.59 -20.78 -5.19
CA CYS A 25 -26.18 -19.74 -4.33
C CYS A 25 -27.68 -19.61 -4.55
N GLU A 26 -28.41 -20.71 -4.38
CA GLU A 26 -29.85 -20.65 -4.06
C GLU A 26 -30.02 -21.21 -2.65
N GLY A 27 -29.86 -20.35 -1.65
CA GLY A 27 -30.16 -20.70 -0.26
C GLY A 27 -29.12 -20.28 0.77
N CYS A 28 -28.83 -18.98 0.87
CA CYS A 28 -28.35 -18.42 2.13
C CYS A 28 -29.29 -17.27 2.47
N GLY A 29 -30.14 -17.51 3.48
CA GLY A 29 -30.93 -16.45 4.08
C GLY A 29 -29.99 -15.32 4.46
N CYS A 30 -30.42 -14.09 4.19
CA CYS A 30 -29.83 -12.92 4.80
C CYS A 30 -29.99 -13.09 6.30
N THR A 31 -28.98 -13.68 6.95
CA THR A 31 -28.77 -13.51 8.37
C THR A 31 -28.74 -12.00 8.60
N PRO A 32 -29.47 -11.47 9.59
CA PRO A 32 -29.33 -10.08 9.96
C PRO A 32 -27.83 -9.84 10.19
N THR A 33 -27.22 -8.96 9.39
CA THR A 33 -25.88 -8.46 9.65
C THR A 33 -25.89 -7.98 11.09
N ASN A 34 -25.11 -8.62 11.95
CA ASN A 34 -24.89 -8.14 13.31
C ASN A 34 -24.42 -6.69 13.17
N PRO A 35 -25.20 -5.68 13.60
CA PRO A 35 -24.82 -4.27 13.45
C PRO A 35 -23.54 -3.95 14.23
N ASP A 36 -23.16 -4.82 15.19
CA ASP A 36 -21.96 -4.69 16.00
C ASP A 36 -20.78 -5.53 15.46
N ALA A 37 -20.95 -6.25 14.35
CA ALA A 37 -19.81 -6.91 13.71
C ALA A 37 -18.93 -5.87 12.99
N PRO A 38 -17.60 -5.93 13.15
CA PRO A 38 -16.71 -5.04 12.41
C PRO A 38 -16.92 -5.22 10.90
N PRO A 39 -16.74 -4.14 10.11
CA PRO A 39 -16.81 -4.25 8.67
C PRO A 39 -15.81 -5.30 8.17
N PRO A 40 -16.16 -6.09 7.13
CA PRO A 40 -15.21 -7.03 6.57
C PRO A 40 -13.98 -6.28 6.05
N PRO A 41 -12.77 -6.91 6.08
CA PRO A 41 -11.59 -6.33 5.47
C PRO A 41 -11.80 -6.00 3.99
N TYR A 42 -11.01 -5.06 3.47
CA TYR A 42 -11.04 -4.70 2.06
C TYR A 42 -10.80 -5.93 1.18
N ASN A 43 -11.53 -6.03 0.06
CA ASN A 43 -11.37 -7.13 -0.86
C ASN A 43 -10.14 -6.92 -1.77
N LEU A 44 -9.02 -7.55 -1.43
CA LEU A 44 -7.76 -7.47 -2.19
C LEU A 44 -7.82 -8.18 -3.57
N GLY A 45 -8.95 -8.81 -3.90
CA GLY A 45 -9.11 -9.62 -5.10
C GLY A 45 -8.34 -10.95 -5.01
N LEU A 46 -7.92 -11.47 -6.17
CA LEU A 46 -7.16 -12.72 -6.24
C LEU A 46 -5.67 -12.45 -5.95
N VAL A 47 -5.26 -12.67 -4.70
CA VAL A 47 -3.87 -12.61 -4.24
C VAL A 47 -3.19 -13.98 -4.46
N PRO A 48 -1.89 -14.04 -4.84
CA PRO A 48 -1.17 -15.29 -5.00
C PRO A 48 -1.21 -16.13 -3.72
N THR A 49 -1.43 -17.44 -3.83
CA THR A 49 -1.53 -18.34 -2.66
C THR A 49 -0.25 -18.42 -1.83
N ALA A 50 0.90 -18.07 -2.42
CA ALA A 50 2.17 -18.00 -1.70
C ALA A 50 2.30 -16.74 -0.83
N LEU A 51 1.47 -15.72 -1.07
CA LEU A 51 1.39 -14.49 -0.28
C LEU A 51 0.28 -14.65 0.77
N ASP A 52 0.67 -15.16 1.94
CA ASP A 52 -0.19 -15.25 3.13
C ASP A 52 -0.12 -13.92 3.89
N ILE A 53 -0.91 -12.94 3.44
CA ILE A 53 -0.94 -11.58 4.00
C ILE A 53 -1.83 -11.53 5.24
N ALA A 54 -1.32 -10.97 6.35
CA ALA A 54 -2.10 -10.74 7.56
C ALA A 54 -2.70 -9.32 7.61
N TRP A 55 -3.97 -9.21 7.96
CA TRP A 55 -4.60 -7.93 8.28
C TRP A 55 -4.21 -7.45 9.69
N PRO A 56 -4.17 -6.13 9.93
CA PRO A 56 -4.04 -5.59 11.28
C PRO A 56 -5.14 -6.11 12.21
N THR A 57 -4.78 -6.42 13.45
CA THR A 57 -5.75 -6.69 14.52
C THR A 57 -6.40 -5.38 14.97
N GLU A 58 -7.73 -5.37 15.08
CA GLU A 58 -8.47 -4.19 15.51
C GLU A 58 -8.18 -3.81 16.98
N PRO A 59 -8.18 -2.51 17.34
CA PRO A 59 -8.07 -2.04 18.72
C PRO A 59 -9.19 -2.55 19.62
N MET A 60 -8.85 -2.90 20.85
CA MET A 60 -9.81 -3.25 21.90
C MET A 60 -10.09 -2.02 22.78
N VAL A 61 -11.06 -1.20 22.37
CA VAL A 61 -11.42 0.04 23.08
C VAL A 61 -12.64 -0.14 23.97
N ASP A 62 -12.61 0.47 25.16
CA ASP A 62 -13.74 0.52 26.11
C ASP A 62 -13.98 1.93 26.69
N ARG A 63 -13.12 2.88 26.33
CA ARG A 63 -13.17 4.27 26.79
C ARG A 63 -13.20 5.23 25.61
N GLU A 64 -13.93 6.33 25.76
CA GLU A 64 -13.90 7.46 24.82
C GLU A 64 -13.42 8.73 25.54
N VAL A 65 -12.52 9.47 24.89
CA VAL A 65 -12.01 10.77 25.34
C VAL A 65 -12.21 11.77 24.20
N VAL A 66 -12.81 12.92 24.52
CA VAL A 66 -13.01 14.01 23.56
C VAL A 66 -11.96 15.09 23.82
N VAL A 67 -11.07 15.30 22.86
CA VAL A 67 -10.03 16.33 22.89
C VAL A 67 -10.62 17.63 22.35
N ARG A 68 -10.72 18.64 23.23
CA ARG A 68 -11.26 19.97 22.93
C ARG A 68 -10.22 21.08 23.04
N ASP A 69 -9.11 20.80 23.71
CA ASP A 69 -7.99 21.72 23.86
C ASP A 69 -6.69 20.94 23.63
N PRO A 70 -5.78 21.41 22.76
CA PRO A 70 -4.48 20.76 22.56
C PRO A 70 -3.69 20.55 23.87
N GLU A 71 -3.88 21.39 24.90
CA GLU A 71 -3.24 21.22 26.20
C GLU A 71 -3.70 19.94 26.94
N GLU A 72 -4.87 19.38 26.60
CA GLU A 72 -5.35 18.10 27.13
C GLU A 72 -4.44 16.93 26.69
N LEU A 73 -3.76 17.08 25.55
CA LEU A 73 -2.79 16.12 25.03
C LEU A 73 -1.37 16.33 25.59
N ILE A 74 -1.00 17.57 25.94
CA ILE A 74 0.33 17.92 26.47
C ILE A 74 0.56 17.36 27.88
N ASN A 75 -0.52 17.14 28.65
CA ASN A 75 -0.45 16.38 29.91
C ASN A 75 -0.53 14.85 29.72
N GLY A 76 -0.61 14.40 28.46
CA GLY A 76 0.15 13.24 27.98
C GLY A 76 -0.29 11.86 28.44
N TYR A 77 -1.49 11.71 29.02
CA TYR A 77 -2.02 10.39 29.34
C TYR A 77 -3.42 10.23 28.78
N PHE A 78 -3.51 9.78 27.53
CA PHE A 78 -4.57 8.83 27.23
C PHE A 78 -4.00 7.43 27.46
N GLU A 79 -4.78 6.60 28.14
CA GLU A 79 -4.40 5.24 28.47
C GLU A 79 -4.73 4.33 27.28
N SER A 80 -4.20 3.10 27.31
CA SER A 80 -4.64 2.09 26.35
C SER A 80 -6.16 1.91 26.37
N ASN A 81 -6.71 1.29 25.33
CA ASN A 81 -8.13 0.98 25.18
C ASN A 81 -9.00 2.24 24.99
N THR A 82 -8.43 3.30 24.42
CA THR A 82 -9.07 4.61 24.30
C THR A 82 -9.38 4.97 22.85
N THR A 83 -10.62 5.42 22.61
CA THR A 83 -11.00 6.20 21.44
C THR A 83 -10.82 7.69 21.71
N LEU A 84 -9.96 8.34 20.93
CA LEU A 84 -9.75 9.79 20.91
C LEU A 84 -10.61 10.43 19.83
N ARG A 85 -11.62 11.21 20.23
CA ARG A 85 -12.34 12.12 19.33
C ARG A 85 -11.69 13.50 19.38
N VAL A 86 -11.09 13.93 18.28
CA VAL A 86 -10.33 15.18 18.23
C VAL A 86 -11.17 16.27 17.56
N THR A 87 -11.51 17.32 18.30
CA THR A 87 -12.46 18.37 17.85
C THR A 87 -11.80 19.73 17.60
N VAL A 88 -10.48 19.79 17.78
CA VAL A 88 -9.65 21.00 17.66
C VAL A 88 -8.38 20.65 16.90
N ASP A 89 -7.82 21.60 16.15
CA ASP A 89 -6.54 21.42 15.49
C ASP A 89 -5.42 21.17 16.52
N VAL A 90 -4.53 20.24 16.20
CA VAL A 90 -3.43 19.80 17.07
C VAL A 90 -2.12 19.89 16.31
N ASP A 91 -1.12 20.57 16.89
CA ASP A 91 0.20 20.68 16.28
C ASP A 91 0.96 19.34 16.26
N GLU A 92 0.94 18.61 17.38
CA GLU A 92 1.54 17.28 17.49
C GLU A 92 0.68 16.36 18.38
N LEU A 93 0.36 15.18 17.86
CA LEU A 93 -0.24 14.08 18.60
C LEU A 93 0.77 12.94 18.68
N ILE A 94 1.11 12.55 19.91
CA ILE A 94 2.01 11.43 20.20
C ILE A 94 1.18 10.25 20.70
N ILE A 95 1.32 9.10 20.04
CA ILE A 95 0.72 7.84 20.44
C ILE A 95 1.73 7.04 21.25
N ASP A 96 1.49 6.97 22.56
CA ASP A 96 2.29 6.20 23.53
C ASP A 96 1.41 5.22 24.34
N ALA A 97 0.38 4.68 23.70
CA ALA A 97 -0.49 3.64 24.26
C ALA A 97 -0.89 2.64 23.17
N ASP A 98 -1.32 1.46 23.60
CA ASP A 98 -1.84 0.40 22.74
C ASP A 98 -3.37 0.47 22.68
N ASP A 99 -4.01 -0.20 21.73
CA ASP A 99 -5.47 -0.22 21.63
C ASP A 99 -6.09 1.18 21.53
N VAL A 100 -5.63 1.95 20.53
CA VAL A 100 -6.03 3.36 20.36
C VAL A 100 -6.77 3.53 19.04
N VAL A 101 -7.94 4.18 19.12
CA VAL A 101 -8.64 4.71 17.94
C VAL A 101 -8.51 6.22 17.95
N VAL A 102 -8.10 6.84 16.85
CA VAL A 102 -8.08 8.30 16.68
C VAL A 102 -9.05 8.67 15.57
N ALA A 103 -10.05 9.48 15.91
CA ALA A 103 -11.09 9.93 15.01
C ALA A 103 -11.22 11.46 15.08
N PRO A 104 -10.47 12.22 14.27
CA PRO A 104 -10.65 13.66 14.16
C PRO A 104 -12.00 14.01 13.56
N GLU A 105 -12.63 15.07 14.05
CA GLU A 105 -13.84 15.61 13.41
C GLU A 105 -13.53 16.18 12.02
N GLN A 106 -14.56 16.29 11.18
CA GLN A 106 -14.40 16.83 9.84
C GLN A 106 -13.81 18.24 9.87
N GLY A 107 -12.72 18.44 9.13
CA GLY A 107 -12.01 19.72 9.04
C GLY A 107 -10.96 19.93 10.13
N VAL A 108 -10.87 19.04 11.13
CA VAL A 108 -9.80 19.07 12.13
C VAL A 108 -8.50 18.55 11.53
N ARG A 109 -7.40 19.25 11.84
CA ARG A 109 -6.05 18.90 11.39
C ARG A 109 -5.14 18.53 12.56
N ILE A 110 -4.45 17.40 12.41
CA ILE A 110 -3.33 16.99 13.26
C ILE A 110 -2.03 17.19 12.47
N GLN A 111 -1.29 18.27 12.73
CA GLN A 111 -0.15 18.62 11.89
C GLN A 111 0.95 17.55 11.92
N THR A 112 1.24 16.97 13.08
CA THR A 112 2.15 15.81 13.19
C THR A 112 1.51 14.70 14.00
N LEU A 113 1.40 13.51 13.42
CA LEU A 113 1.12 12.28 14.14
C LEU A 113 2.42 11.49 14.31
N ARG A 114 2.78 11.20 15.55
CA ARG A 114 3.95 10.38 15.90
C ARG A 114 3.48 9.16 16.68
N ILE A 115 3.79 7.97 16.19
CA ILE A 115 3.54 6.71 16.89
C ILE A 115 4.85 6.26 17.51
N LEU A 116 4.89 6.16 18.84
CA LEU A 116 6.09 5.67 19.52
C LEU A 116 6.30 4.18 19.23
N ARG A 117 7.56 3.77 19.30
CA ARG A 117 8.01 2.39 19.09
C ARG A 117 7.29 1.40 20.02
N GLY A 118 7.11 0.16 19.56
CA GLY A 118 6.55 -0.93 20.36
C GLY A 118 5.07 -0.77 20.71
N ARG A 119 4.34 0.08 19.98
CA ARG A 119 2.91 0.29 20.13
C ARG A 119 2.12 -0.62 19.20
N GLU A 120 0.96 -1.08 19.66
CA GLU A 120 0.15 -2.03 18.89
C GLU A 120 -1.34 -1.70 18.86
N ARG A 121 -2.03 -2.23 17.84
CA ARG A 121 -3.49 -2.19 17.68
C ARG A 121 -3.99 -0.74 17.66
N LEU A 122 -3.63 -0.05 16.60
CA LEU A 122 -3.92 1.37 16.40
C LEU A 122 -4.81 1.57 15.17
N ARG A 123 -5.78 2.47 15.28
CA ARG A 123 -6.69 2.81 14.18
C ARG A 123 -6.86 4.31 14.05
N PHE A 124 -6.80 4.79 12.82
CA PHE A 124 -6.95 6.20 12.47
C PHE A 124 -8.07 6.33 11.44
N GLU A 125 -9.17 6.97 11.84
CA GLU A 125 -10.40 7.07 11.07
C GLU A 125 -10.60 8.50 10.57
N GLY A 126 -10.46 8.69 9.26
CA GLY A 126 -10.67 10.00 8.66
C GLY A 126 -9.65 11.04 9.10
N GLY A 127 -10.01 12.30 8.93
CA GLY A 127 -9.21 13.43 9.39
C GLY A 127 -8.06 13.82 8.45
N SER A 128 -7.47 14.97 8.74
CA SER A 128 -6.33 15.52 8.00
C SER A 128 -5.09 15.55 8.87
N TYR A 129 -3.99 15.09 8.31
CA TYR A 129 -2.68 15.05 8.95
C TYR A 129 -1.66 15.80 8.10
N GLY A 130 -0.70 16.48 8.74
CA GLY A 130 0.43 17.03 8.00
C GLY A 130 1.44 15.95 7.63
N LYS A 131 1.90 15.20 8.63
CA LYS A 131 2.81 14.06 8.44
C LYS A 131 2.56 12.96 9.47
N VAL A 132 2.84 11.72 9.08
CA VAL A 132 2.73 10.54 9.95
C VAL A 132 4.09 9.88 10.09
N ILE A 133 4.54 9.71 11.34
CA ILE A 133 5.85 9.17 11.69
C ILE A 133 5.66 7.94 12.57
N PHE A 134 6.13 6.80 12.08
CA PHE A 134 6.40 5.63 12.90
C PHE A 134 7.82 5.74 13.43
N GLU A 135 7.98 5.76 14.75
CA GLU A 135 9.31 5.76 15.34
C GLU A 135 10.06 4.47 14.96
N PRO A 136 11.34 4.58 14.60
CA PRO A 136 12.10 3.40 14.22
C PRO A 136 12.29 2.47 15.43
N PRO A 137 12.40 1.16 15.20
CA PRO A 137 12.56 0.16 16.26
C PRO A 137 14.00 0.11 16.81
N HIS A 138 14.72 1.24 16.85
CA HIS A 138 16.11 1.27 17.34
C HIS A 138 16.43 2.43 18.28
N ILE A 139 17.32 2.19 19.24
CA ILE A 139 17.88 3.21 20.12
C ILE A 139 19.33 3.47 19.70
N LEU A 140 19.63 4.69 19.24
CA LEU A 140 20.94 5.10 18.70
C LEU A 140 22.13 5.05 19.70
N VAL A 141 21.92 4.54 20.92
CA VAL A 141 22.87 4.63 22.04
C VAL A 141 23.70 3.34 22.21
N THR A 142 23.43 2.27 21.45
CA THR A 142 24.15 0.99 21.59
C THR A 142 25.01 0.64 20.37
N ASP A 143 26.13 -0.05 20.64
CA ASP A 143 27.19 -0.37 19.67
C ASP A 143 26.75 -1.36 18.57
N ASP A 144 25.61 -2.04 18.76
CA ASP A 144 24.98 -2.97 17.81
C ASP A 144 23.92 -2.31 16.92
N GLY A 145 23.84 -0.98 16.94
CA GLY A 145 22.79 -0.21 16.24
C GLY A 145 21.44 -0.21 16.97
N GLY A 146 21.29 -1.01 18.03
CA GLY A 146 20.19 -0.92 18.98
C GLY A 146 18.82 -1.27 18.44
N PHE A 147 18.73 -2.08 17.37
CA PHE A 147 17.47 -2.57 16.83
C PHE A 147 16.82 -3.59 17.78
N MET A 148 15.52 -3.40 18.04
CA MET A 148 14.76 -4.16 19.03
C MET A 148 13.47 -4.65 18.37
N ALA A 149 13.27 -5.97 18.30
CA ALA A 149 12.12 -6.56 17.61
C ALA A 149 10.78 -6.26 18.29
N ASP A 150 10.80 -6.07 19.61
CA ASP A 150 9.70 -5.58 20.45
C ASP A 150 9.50 -4.07 20.34
N GLY A 151 10.45 -3.34 19.74
CA GLY A 151 10.29 -1.94 19.37
C GLY A 151 9.53 -1.73 18.05
N MET A 152 9.19 -2.80 17.32
CA MET A 152 8.36 -2.67 16.11
C MET A 152 6.95 -2.27 16.49
N ILE A 153 6.41 -1.29 15.77
CA ILE A 153 4.99 -0.95 15.85
C ILE A 153 4.21 -2.02 15.07
N GLU A 154 3.07 -2.46 15.60
CA GLU A 154 2.30 -3.56 15.02
C GLU A 154 0.81 -3.25 14.93
N ASP A 155 0.11 -3.86 13.97
CA ASP A 155 -1.36 -3.79 13.86
C ASP A 155 -1.89 -2.36 13.75
N VAL A 156 -1.61 -1.69 12.63
CA VAL A 156 -2.02 -0.30 12.41
C VAL A 156 -2.91 -0.16 11.18
N LEU A 157 -4.08 0.45 11.35
CA LEU A 157 -5.02 0.75 10.27
C LEU A 157 -5.19 2.28 10.12
N PHE A 158 -4.93 2.78 8.92
CA PHE A 158 -5.38 4.10 8.48
C PHE A 158 -6.50 3.91 7.46
N ASP A 159 -7.67 4.51 7.71
CA ASP A 159 -8.80 4.44 6.79
C ASP A 159 -9.34 5.85 6.54
N SER A 160 -9.47 6.20 5.26
CA SER A 160 -10.07 7.45 4.80
C SER A 160 -9.32 8.72 5.27
N VAL A 161 -8.01 8.61 5.51
CA VAL A 161 -7.20 9.73 6.01
C VAL A 161 -6.60 10.57 4.89
N VAL A 162 -6.30 11.83 5.19
CA VAL A 162 -5.56 12.72 4.28
C VAL A 162 -4.22 13.12 4.89
N VAL A 163 -3.11 12.98 4.17
CA VAL A 163 -1.76 13.38 4.64
C VAL A 163 -1.03 14.18 3.56
N ASP A 164 -0.62 15.43 3.83
CA ASP A 164 -0.28 16.36 2.74
C ASP A 164 0.96 17.28 2.90
N ASP A 165 1.70 17.22 4.01
CA ASP A 165 2.82 18.15 4.28
C ASP A 165 4.16 17.44 4.61
N GLY A 166 4.15 16.11 4.76
CA GLY A 166 5.36 15.34 5.07
C GLY A 166 6.25 15.08 3.85
N SER A 167 7.53 14.77 4.11
CA SER A 167 8.47 14.21 3.13
C SER A 167 9.33 13.12 3.78
N PRO A 168 8.88 11.84 3.78
CA PRO A 168 7.65 11.35 3.16
C PRO A 168 6.38 11.81 3.90
N ALA A 169 5.21 11.78 3.25
CA ALA A 169 3.93 12.08 3.91
C ALA A 169 3.67 11.07 5.05
N MET A 170 3.90 9.78 4.76
CA MET A 170 3.90 8.71 5.75
C MET A 170 5.18 7.86 5.64
N ALA A 171 5.90 7.75 6.76
CA ALA A 171 7.05 6.84 6.92
C ALA A 171 6.68 5.68 7.85
N VAL A 172 6.52 4.48 7.31
CA VAL A 172 6.12 3.27 8.03
C VAL A 172 7.34 2.41 8.39
N ARG A 173 7.38 2.00 9.66
CA ARG A 173 8.43 1.16 10.25
C ARG A 173 7.78 0.15 11.19
N ALA A 174 7.04 -0.79 10.62
CA ALA A 174 6.02 -1.54 11.35
C ALA A 174 5.66 -2.89 10.71
N ARG A 175 4.86 -3.68 11.43
CA ARG A 175 4.27 -4.94 10.96
C ARG A 175 2.75 -4.84 10.90
N ARG A 176 2.11 -5.51 9.94
CA ARG A 176 0.65 -5.56 9.79
C ARG A 176 0.07 -4.15 9.77
N VAL A 177 0.38 -3.42 8.70
CA VAL A 177 -0.10 -2.05 8.48
C VAL A 177 -1.00 -2.01 7.26
N ALA A 178 -2.20 -1.46 7.40
CA ALA A 178 -3.11 -1.21 6.30
C ALA A 178 -3.37 0.30 6.14
N VAL A 179 -3.31 0.78 4.90
CA VAL A 179 -3.72 2.13 4.51
C VAL A 179 -4.79 2.00 3.43
N LEU A 180 -6.01 2.42 3.75
CA LEU A 180 -7.20 2.23 2.94
C LEU A 180 -7.89 3.55 2.63
N HIS A 181 -8.46 3.68 1.43
CA HIS A 181 -9.31 4.82 1.04
C HIS A 181 -8.69 6.21 1.28
N SER A 182 -7.35 6.29 1.30
CA SER A 182 -6.64 7.45 1.83
C SER A 182 -5.99 8.28 0.73
N TYR A 183 -5.77 9.56 1.00
CA TYR A 183 -5.05 10.47 0.11
C TYR A 183 -3.72 10.89 0.75
N LEU A 184 -2.60 10.49 0.15
CA LEU A 184 -1.26 10.85 0.62
C LEU A 184 -0.53 11.68 -0.45
N SER A 185 -0.13 12.89 -0.14
CA SER A 185 0.62 13.76 -1.05
C SER A 185 1.89 14.31 -0.42
N SER A 186 2.98 14.37 -1.20
CA SER A 186 4.26 14.92 -0.76
C SER A 186 5.01 15.61 -1.90
N ASN A 187 5.90 16.52 -1.56
CA ASN A 187 6.88 17.06 -2.51
C ASN A 187 8.02 16.07 -2.83
N SER A 188 8.10 14.91 -2.19
CA SER A 188 9.16 13.91 -2.43
C SER A 188 8.63 12.49 -2.55
N MET A 189 8.04 11.95 -1.48
CA MET A 189 7.56 10.57 -1.40
C MET A 189 6.25 10.56 -0.61
N ALA A 190 5.17 10.02 -1.18
CA ALA A 190 3.89 9.94 -0.47
C ALA A 190 3.95 8.88 0.62
N PHE A 191 4.44 7.69 0.28
CA PHE A 191 4.45 6.54 1.16
C PHE A 191 5.80 5.83 1.10
N PHE A 192 6.45 5.72 2.26
CA PHE A 192 7.72 5.01 2.40
C PHE A 192 7.59 3.95 3.50
N VAL A 193 8.02 2.73 3.20
CA VAL A 193 8.19 1.64 4.16
C VAL A 193 9.65 1.24 4.16
N GLY A 194 10.24 1.07 5.35
CA GLY A 194 11.58 0.51 5.49
C GLY A 194 12.45 1.20 6.53
N ASP A 195 13.77 1.08 6.37
CA ASP A 195 14.81 1.50 7.33
C ASP A 195 14.72 0.73 8.66
N THR A 196 14.36 -0.55 8.59
CA THR A 196 14.17 -1.39 9.77
C THR A 196 15.13 -2.58 9.83
N THR A 197 16.03 -2.76 8.85
CA THR A 197 17.06 -3.83 8.89
C THR A 197 17.80 -3.86 10.23
N PRO A 198 17.97 -5.05 10.83
CA PRO A 198 17.74 -6.39 10.26
C PRO A 198 16.31 -6.94 10.45
N ILE A 199 15.35 -6.08 10.81
CA ILE A 199 13.99 -6.46 11.15
C ILE A 199 13.04 -5.95 10.05
N PRO A 200 12.78 -6.71 8.98
CA PRO A 200 11.98 -6.23 7.86
C PRO A 200 10.58 -5.83 8.31
N SER A 201 10.02 -4.83 7.63
CA SER A 201 8.58 -4.55 7.72
C SER A 201 7.82 -5.70 7.05
N THR A 202 6.68 -6.10 7.59
CA THR A 202 5.96 -7.28 7.10
C THR A 202 4.47 -7.02 7.12
N ASP A 203 3.74 -7.64 6.19
CA ASP A 203 2.30 -7.52 6.06
C ASP A 203 1.83 -6.07 5.86
N ILE A 204 2.28 -5.45 4.75
CA ILE A 204 1.89 -4.09 4.40
C ILE A 204 0.80 -4.11 3.33
N ILE A 205 -0.31 -3.41 3.59
CA ILE A 205 -1.46 -3.34 2.70
C ILE A 205 -1.72 -1.88 2.35
N VAL A 206 -1.78 -1.56 1.06
CA VAL A 206 -2.16 -0.24 0.55
C VAL A 206 -3.23 -0.45 -0.51
N ALA A 207 -4.47 -0.04 -0.22
CA ALA A 207 -5.60 -0.31 -1.10
C ALA A 207 -6.51 0.90 -1.29
N ASP A 208 -7.00 1.10 -2.51
CA ASP A 208 -7.91 2.18 -2.88
C ASP A 208 -7.45 3.58 -2.42
N CYS A 209 -6.14 3.83 -2.46
CA CYS A 209 -5.55 5.11 -2.09
C CYS A 209 -5.22 5.96 -3.32
N VAL A 210 -5.11 7.27 -3.09
CA VAL A 210 -4.50 8.22 -4.02
C VAL A 210 -3.16 8.68 -3.44
N LEU A 211 -2.08 8.37 -4.13
CA LEU A 211 -0.71 8.66 -3.72
C LEU A 211 -0.06 9.59 -4.74
N GLU A 212 0.35 10.77 -4.32
CA GLU A 212 0.91 11.79 -5.21
C GLU A 212 2.27 12.28 -4.73
N SER A 213 3.25 12.32 -5.64
CA SER A 213 4.52 12.98 -5.37
C SER A 213 4.97 13.83 -6.54
N ALA A 214 5.39 15.06 -6.24
CA ALA A 214 5.82 16.04 -7.24
C ALA A 214 7.35 16.11 -7.44
N GLY A 215 8.13 15.49 -6.56
CA GLY A 215 9.60 15.58 -6.56
C GLY A 215 10.32 14.42 -7.22
N SER A 216 11.64 14.39 -7.02
CA SER A 216 12.53 13.34 -7.55
C SER A 216 12.48 12.03 -6.75
N GLY A 217 11.89 12.02 -5.56
CA GLY A 217 11.60 10.81 -4.82
C GLY A 217 10.54 9.96 -5.53
N SER A 218 10.53 8.66 -5.26
CA SER A 218 9.50 7.77 -5.80
C SER A 218 8.23 7.84 -4.94
N THR A 219 7.05 7.74 -5.54
CA THR A 219 5.80 8.04 -4.83
C THR A 219 5.48 7.02 -3.73
N LEU A 220 5.55 5.73 -4.07
CA LEU A 220 5.42 4.62 -3.14
C LEU A 220 6.73 3.83 -3.15
N VAL A 221 7.33 3.62 -1.98
CA VAL A 221 8.56 2.85 -1.80
C VAL A 221 8.36 1.75 -0.76
N LEU A 222 8.62 0.51 -1.16
CA LEU A 222 8.74 -0.66 -0.30
C LEU A 222 10.22 -1.04 -0.22
N ASN A 223 10.89 -0.64 0.84
CA ASN A 223 12.28 -0.97 1.08
C ASN A 223 12.38 -1.92 2.28
N GLN A 224 12.99 -3.09 2.11
CA GLN A 224 13.13 -4.09 3.18
C GLN A 224 11.78 -4.61 3.70
N VAL A 225 10.96 -5.14 2.78
CA VAL A 225 9.59 -5.59 3.07
C VAL A 225 9.39 -7.07 2.72
N ASP A 226 8.98 -7.88 3.68
CA ASP A 226 8.80 -9.33 3.50
C ASP A 226 7.51 -9.73 2.76
N ARG A 227 6.43 -8.97 2.96
CA ARG A 227 5.10 -9.22 2.37
C ARG A 227 4.38 -7.91 2.20
N ALA A 228 3.90 -7.64 0.99
CA ALA A 228 3.11 -6.44 0.72
C ALA A 228 2.06 -6.65 -0.37
N VAL A 229 0.92 -5.98 -0.22
CA VAL A 229 -0.17 -5.89 -1.19
C VAL A 229 -0.47 -4.43 -1.49
N VAL A 230 -0.39 -4.05 -2.77
CA VAL A 230 -0.68 -2.69 -3.28
C VAL A 230 -1.72 -2.81 -4.39
N VAL A 231 -2.99 -2.52 -4.09
CA VAL A 231 -4.10 -2.77 -5.02
C VAL A 231 -5.02 -1.59 -5.22
N ASP A 232 -5.55 -1.43 -6.44
CA ASP A 232 -6.59 -0.44 -6.76
C ASP A 232 -6.19 1.02 -6.46
N ASN A 233 -4.90 1.33 -6.39
CA ASN A 233 -4.41 2.67 -6.07
C ASN A 233 -4.20 3.54 -7.31
N TRP A 234 -4.27 4.85 -7.11
CA TRP A 234 -3.73 5.86 -8.02
C TRP A 234 -2.36 6.31 -7.53
N ILE A 235 -1.33 6.16 -8.35
CA ILE A 235 0.06 6.45 -7.97
C ILE A 235 0.66 7.41 -8.98
N THR A 236 0.81 8.68 -8.59
CA THR A 236 1.28 9.75 -9.47
C THR A 236 2.72 10.14 -9.15
N ASN A 237 3.58 10.09 -10.17
CA ASN A 237 4.92 10.67 -10.14
C ASN A 237 5.31 11.23 -11.51
N PRO A 238 5.41 12.56 -11.70
CA PRO A 238 5.73 13.13 -13.00
C PRO A 238 7.24 13.17 -13.31
N VAL A 239 8.12 12.81 -12.37
CA VAL A 239 9.58 12.99 -12.49
C VAL A 239 10.37 11.67 -12.36
N SER A 240 9.93 10.79 -11.47
CA SER A 240 10.60 9.56 -11.04
C SER A 240 9.69 8.34 -11.21
N PHE A 241 9.98 7.23 -10.52
CA PHE A 241 9.12 6.06 -10.47
C PHE A 241 7.91 6.30 -9.56
N GLY A 242 6.76 5.74 -9.94
CA GLY A 242 5.58 5.73 -9.08
C GLY A 242 5.68 4.69 -7.97
N TYR A 243 6.12 3.47 -8.31
CA TYR A 243 6.16 2.32 -7.41
C TYR A 243 7.57 1.73 -7.36
N VAL A 244 8.12 1.55 -6.15
CA VAL A 244 9.46 1.00 -5.96
C VAL A 244 9.46 -0.16 -4.97
N VAL A 245 10.21 -1.22 -5.30
CA VAL A 245 10.58 -2.30 -4.39
C VAL A 245 12.11 -2.43 -4.38
N SER A 246 12.71 -2.33 -3.19
CA SER A 246 14.17 -2.32 -3.00
C SER A 246 14.61 -2.99 -1.70
N GLY A 247 15.93 -3.10 -1.52
CA GLY A 247 16.52 -3.78 -0.35
C GLY A 247 16.19 -5.27 -0.34
N GLU A 248 16.41 -5.92 0.81
CA GLU A 248 16.03 -7.31 1.04
C GLU A 248 14.50 -7.41 1.18
N SER A 249 13.80 -7.70 0.08
CA SER A 249 12.33 -7.74 0.03
C SER A 249 11.82 -9.03 -0.59
N ASP A 250 10.65 -9.47 -0.17
CA ASP A 250 9.99 -10.67 -0.70
C ASP A 250 8.47 -10.46 -0.83
N LEU A 251 7.83 -11.37 -1.57
CA LEU A 251 6.39 -11.52 -1.71
C LEU A 251 5.64 -10.19 -1.90
N THR A 252 6.13 -9.33 -2.78
CA THR A 252 5.48 -8.04 -3.08
C THR A 252 4.47 -8.21 -4.21
N PHE A 253 3.23 -7.78 -4.00
CA PHE A 253 2.14 -7.92 -4.96
C PHE A 253 1.48 -6.58 -5.25
N ALA A 254 1.52 -6.16 -6.51
CA ALA A 254 0.88 -4.94 -6.99
C ALA A 254 -0.08 -5.26 -8.14
N ARG A 255 -1.37 -4.95 -7.96
CA ARG A 255 -2.41 -5.24 -8.96
C ARG A 255 -3.43 -4.12 -9.15
N GLU A 256 -3.89 -3.97 -10.39
CA GLU A 256 -5.00 -3.06 -10.75
C GLU A 256 -4.77 -1.58 -10.37
N ASN A 257 -3.52 -1.18 -10.14
CA ASN A 257 -3.18 0.21 -9.88
C ASN A 257 -3.14 1.01 -11.19
N ILE A 258 -3.39 2.32 -11.06
CA ILE A 258 -3.20 3.32 -12.11
C ILE A 258 -1.96 4.14 -11.77
N LEU A 259 -0.91 3.98 -12.58
CA LEU A 259 0.34 4.72 -12.42
C LEU A 259 0.39 5.87 -13.43
N LEU A 260 0.59 7.09 -12.95
CA LEU A 260 0.58 8.31 -13.75
C LEU A 260 1.95 8.97 -13.76
N GLY A 261 2.49 9.20 -14.96
CA GLY A 261 3.79 9.81 -15.20
C GLY A 261 4.95 8.81 -15.11
N GLY A 262 5.09 8.15 -13.97
CA GLY A 262 6.13 7.17 -13.67
C GLY A 262 5.58 5.75 -13.60
N GLY A 263 6.39 4.75 -13.97
CA GLY A 263 6.07 3.33 -13.79
C GLY A 263 6.69 2.76 -12.52
N ALA A 264 7.37 1.62 -12.63
CA ALA A 264 7.86 0.86 -11.48
C ALA A 264 9.37 0.61 -11.50
N SER A 265 10.02 0.57 -10.35
CA SER A 265 11.38 0.05 -10.20
C SER A 265 11.38 -1.08 -9.18
N ILE A 266 11.83 -2.27 -9.57
CA ILE A 266 11.85 -3.45 -8.71
C ILE A 266 13.27 -4.01 -8.81
N GLY A 267 13.99 -4.05 -7.69
CA GLY A 267 15.35 -4.60 -7.62
C GLY A 267 16.45 -3.74 -8.27
N ASP A 268 16.12 -2.63 -8.94
CA ASP A 268 17.11 -1.82 -9.68
C ASP A 268 17.85 -0.77 -8.83
N TRP A 269 17.60 -0.78 -7.51
CA TRP A 269 18.29 0.11 -6.57
C TRP A 269 19.52 -0.58 -5.96
N PRO A 270 20.62 0.15 -5.71
CA PRO A 270 21.84 -0.44 -5.15
C PRO A 270 21.59 -1.23 -3.86
N GLY A 271 22.06 -2.48 -3.82
CA GLY A 271 21.91 -3.36 -2.67
C GLY A 271 20.52 -3.98 -2.51
N SER A 272 19.73 -4.01 -3.59
CA SER A 272 18.44 -4.71 -3.58
C SER A 272 18.64 -6.22 -3.71
N ASP A 273 17.82 -6.98 -2.99
CA ASP A 273 17.73 -8.43 -3.12
C ASP A 273 16.24 -8.78 -3.02
N VAL A 274 15.58 -8.81 -4.17
CA VAL A 274 14.13 -9.01 -4.27
C VAL A 274 13.87 -10.46 -4.63
N ALA A 275 13.37 -11.25 -3.68
CA ALA A 275 13.09 -12.66 -3.91
C ALA A 275 11.89 -12.83 -4.87
N ARG A 276 10.68 -12.39 -4.50
CA ARG A 276 9.52 -12.53 -5.37
C ARG A 276 8.68 -11.26 -5.49
N ALA A 277 8.34 -10.89 -6.73
CA ALA A 277 7.47 -9.77 -7.03
C ALA A 277 6.41 -10.10 -8.10
N TRP A 278 5.20 -9.61 -7.91
CA TRP A 278 4.10 -9.66 -8.87
C TRP A 278 3.63 -8.24 -9.20
N PHE A 279 3.72 -7.85 -10.46
CA PHE A 279 3.24 -6.58 -10.98
C PHE A 279 2.24 -6.85 -12.10
N LEU A 280 0.94 -6.90 -11.75
CA LEU A 280 -0.10 -7.51 -12.56
C LEU A 280 -1.24 -6.55 -12.90
N VAL A 281 -1.71 -6.55 -14.16
CA VAL A 281 -2.95 -5.86 -14.55
C VAL A 281 -2.95 -4.35 -14.21
N ASN A 282 -1.78 -3.73 -14.06
CA ASN A 282 -1.68 -2.30 -13.80
C ASN A 282 -1.83 -1.51 -15.11
N ARG A 283 -2.35 -0.29 -15.01
CA ARG A 283 -2.42 0.66 -16.13
C ARG A 283 -1.39 1.75 -15.89
N ILE A 284 -0.45 1.92 -16.82
CA ILE A 284 0.65 2.87 -16.70
C ILE A 284 0.52 3.92 -17.81
N TYR A 285 0.38 5.19 -17.43
CA TYR A 285 0.35 6.34 -18.33
C TYR A 285 1.70 7.04 -18.26
N HIS A 286 2.62 6.61 -19.10
CA HIS A 286 4.04 6.90 -18.95
C HIS A 286 4.46 8.20 -19.64
N THR A 287 5.08 9.10 -18.88
CA THR A 287 5.66 10.36 -19.38
C THR A 287 7.07 10.64 -18.86
N ALA A 288 7.56 9.89 -17.87
CA ALA A 288 8.85 10.11 -17.20
C ALA A 288 9.74 8.85 -17.25
N GLN A 289 9.86 8.14 -16.11
CA GLN A 289 10.58 6.86 -15.98
C GLN A 289 9.58 5.70 -16.08
N LEU A 290 9.84 4.70 -16.93
CA LEU A 290 8.93 3.56 -17.07
C LEU A 290 9.29 2.43 -16.12
N PHE A 291 10.35 1.69 -16.42
CA PHE A 291 10.73 0.51 -15.66
C PHE A 291 12.23 0.48 -15.38
N GLY A 292 12.58 0.14 -14.14
CA GLY A 292 13.92 -0.25 -13.72
C GLY A 292 13.84 -1.63 -13.09
N PHE A 293 14.27 -2.66 -13.82
CA PHE A 293 14.32 -4.04 -13.32
C PHE A 293 15.71 -4.60 -13.57
N ASP A 294 16.39 -5.03 -12.50
CA ASP A 294 17.70 -5.66 -12.57
C ASP A 294 17.56 -7.20 -12.41
N PRO A 295 17.82 -7.99 -13.46
CA PRO A 295 17.81 -9.46 -13.40
C PRO A 295 18.73 -10.08 -12.36
N ASP A 296 19.81 -9.39 -11.97
CA ASP A 296 20.78 -9.89 -11.00
C ASP A 296 20.35 -9.61 -9.55
N GLN A 297 19.30 -8.81 -9.36
CA GLN A 297 18.78 -8.40 -8.05
C GLN A 297 17.33 -8.89 -7.81
N ILE A 298 16.74 -9.60 -8.78
CA ILE A 298 15.37 -10.14 -8.65
C ILE A 298 15.36 -11.64 -8.96
N GLU A 299 14.97 -12.44 -7.98
CA GLU A 299 14.93 -13.90 -8.13
C GLU A 299 13.76 -14.36 -9.02
N GLU A 300 12.55 -13.89 -8.74
CA GLU A 300 11.31 -14.24 -9.44
C GLU A 300 10.43 -12.99 -9.67
N LEU A 301 10.12 -12.69 -10.95
CA LEU A 301 9.28 -11.56 -11.33
C LEU A 301 8.10 -12.02 -12.19
N HIS A 302 6.89 -11.67 -11.79
CA HIS A 302 5.68 -11.81 -12.61
C HIS A 302 5.23 -10.43 -13.09
N LEU A 303 5.66 -10.07 -14.30
CA LEU A 303 5.24 -8.84 -14.98
C LEU A 303 4.20 -9.23 -16.02
N ALA A 304 2.90 -9.18 -15.67
CA ALA A 304 1.88 -9.74 -16.57
C ALA A 304 0.61 -8.90 -16.71
N ALA A 305 0.03 -8.95 -17.92
CA ALA A 305 -1.24 -8.32 -18.26
C ALA A 305 -1.33 -6.80 -17.99
N ASN A 306 -0.19 -6.12 -17.85
CA ASN A 306 -0.16 -4.67 -17.70
C ASN A 306 -0.49 -3.98 -19.03
N THR A 307 -1.13 -2.81 -18.95
CA THR A 307 -1.38 -1.94 -20.10
C THR A 307 -0.57 -0.67 -19.95
N ILE A 308 0.34 -0.43 -20.88
CA ILE A 308 1.25 0.72 -20.87
C ILE A 308 0.87 1.64 -22.01
N TYR A 309 0.48 2.87 -21.69
CA TYR A 309 0.25 3.94 -22.65
C TYR A 309 1.52 4.79 -22.74
N SER A 310 2.25 4.69 -23.85
CA SER A 310 3.56 5.33 -24.03
C SER A 310 3.91 5.50 -25.49
N ASP A 311 4.35 6.71 -25.86
CA ASP A 311 4.98 6.99 -27.16
C ASP A 311 6.51 6.87 -27.12
N ARG A 312 7.08 6.58 -25.93
CA ARG A 312 8.53 6.53 -25.71
C ARG A 312 9.11 5.11 -25.74
N VAL A 313 8.28 4.11 -25.50
CA VAL A 313 8.67 2.70 -25.43
C VAL A 313 7.70 1.84 -26.22
N THR A 314 8.14 0.67 -26.64
CA THR A 314 7.32 -0.29 -27.41
C THR A 314 7.24 -1.67 -26.73
N CYS A 315 7.83 -1.82 -25.55
CA CYS A 315 7.91 -3.06 -24.80
C CYS A 315 7.71 -2.81 -23.30
N ALA A 316 7.15 -3.79 -22.60
CA ALA A 316 7.11 -3.83 -21.13
C ALA A 316 8.44 -4.32 -20.54
N TRP A 317 9.08 -5.27 -21.23
CA TRP A 317 10.45 -5.69 -21.00
C TRP A 317 11.19 -5.64 -22.33
N CYS A 318 12.27 -4.87 -22.37
CA CYS A 318 13.02 -4.62 -23.60
C CYS A 318 14.36 -5.37 -23.64
N GLY A 319 14.64 -6.20 -22.63
CA GLY A 319 15.82 -7.05 -22.59
C GLY A 319 15.78 -8.12 -23.69
N PRO A 320 16.95 -8.55 -24.19
CA PRO A 320 17.03 -9.50 -25.31
C PRO A 320 16.51 -10.90 -24.94
N VAL A 321 16.57 -11.26 -23.66
CA VAL A 321 16.14 -12.53 -23.11
C VAL A 321 15.38 -12.26 -21.82
N VAL A 322 14.27 -12.96 -21.61
CA VAL A 322 13.55 -12.98 -20.33
C VAL A 322 14.23 -14.03 -19.45
N PRO A 323 14.67 -13.69 -18.22
CA PRO A 323 15.19 -14.68 -17.28
C PRO A 323 14.22 -15.84 -17.08
N GLU A 324 14.72 -17.08 -16.93
CA GLU A 324 13.86 -18.28 -16.89
C GLU A 324 12.83 -18.29 -15.75
N ARG A 325 13.17 -17.65 -14.63
CA ARG A 325 12.29 -17.50 -13.46
C ARG A 325 11.33 -16.31 -13.56
N TRP A 326 11.41 -15.52 -14.64
CA TRP A 326 10.53 -14.39 -14.85
C TRP A 326 9.38 -14.78 -15.78
N ASN A 327 8.18 -14.36 -15.41
CA ASN A 327 6.98 -14.48 -16.22
C ASN A 327 6.60 -13.10 -16.77
N VAL A 328 7.09 -12.80 -17.97
CA VAL A 328 6.75 -11.58 -18.70
C VAL A 328 5.76 -11.91 -19.81
N THR A 329 4.46 -11.77 -19.55
CA THR A 329 3.43 -12.24 -20.48
C THR A 329 2.22 -11.31 -20.57
N ALA A 330 1.54 -11.33 -21.71
CA ALA A 330 0.29 -10.60 -21.96
C ALA A 330 0.32 -9.07 -21.68
N ASN A 331 1.50 -8.47 -21.50
CA ASN A 331 1.62 -7.01 -21.39
C ASN A 331 1.35 -6.37 -22.75
N THR A 332 0.64 -5.25 -22.75
CA THR A 332 0.35 -4.49 -23.96
C THR A 332 0.93 -3.10 -23.85
N VAL A 333 1.57 -2.65 -24.93
CA VAL A 333 2.01 -1.27 -25.08
C VAL A 333 1.15 -0.63 -26.18
N ARG A 334 0.57 0.52 -25.87
CA ARG A 334 -0.31 1.31 -26.73
C ARG A 334 0.25 2.72 -26.89
N PRO A 335 -0.08 3.44 -27.97
CA PRO A 335 0.18 4.87 -28.06
C PRO A 335 -0.31 5.60 -26.82
N TYR A 336 0.34 6.70 -26.48
CA TYR A 336 -0.05 7.48 -25.32
C TYR A 336 -1.50 7.99 -25.47
N GLU A 337 -2.27 7.87 -24.39
CA GLU A 337 -3.61 8.42 -24.25
C GLU A 337 -3.64 9.25 -22.97
N MET A 338 -4.46 10.32 -22.95
CA MET A 338 -4.59 11.13 -21.73
C MET A 338 -5.14 10.26 -20.60
N PRO A 339 -4.55 10.30 -19.39
CA PRO A 339 -5.04 9.52 -18.28
C PRO A 339 -6.45 9.95 -17.86
N PRO A 340 -7.21 9.05 -17.23
CA PRO A 340 -8.44 9.43 -16.55
C PRO A 340 -8.14 10.47 -15.44
N ALA A 341 -9.15 11.26 -15.06
CA ALA A 341 -9.01 12.21 -13.98
C ALA A 341 -8.70 11.48 -12.67
N VAL A 342 -7.67 11.94 -11.96
CA VAL A 342 -7.36 11.47 -10.60
C VAL A 342 -8.55 11.80 -9.70
N PRO A 343 -8.97 10.89 -8.81
CA PRO A 343 -9.98 11.20 -7.80
C PRO A 343 -9.60 12.45 -7.02
N GLU A 344 -10.57 13.33 -6.80
CA GLU A 344 -10.35 14.55 -6.03
C GLU A 344 -10.01 14.20 -4.57
N ARG A 345 -9.19 15.04 -3.95
CA ARG A 345 -8.94 14.98 -2.51
C ARG A 345 -10.28 15.10 -1.77
N PRO A 346 -10.60 14.16 -0.85
CA PRO A 346 -11.87 14.16 -0.12
C PRO A 346 -12.01 15.33 0.87
#